data_AF-A0A921IHI3-F1
#
_entry.id   AF-A0A921IHI3-F1
#
_cell.length_a   1.000
_cell.length_b   1.000
_cell.length_c   1.000
_cell.angle_alpha   90.00
_cell.angle_beta   90.00
_cell.angle_gamma   90.00
#
_symmetry.space_group_name_H-M   'P 1'
#
loop_
_entity.id
_entity.type
_entity.pdbx_description
1 polymer ?
#
loop_
_entity_poly.entity_id
_entity_poly.type
_entity_poly.pdbx_seq_one_letter_code
_entity_poly.pdbx_strand_id
1 'polypeptide(L)'
;MDNRKVAQQVIEHLGGKENITNALHCVTRLRFNVKEDAKVNGAAIEAIDGVMGMQIKNGQYQIIIGPMVADVFLEVEDLLGHSGSEAPKTRMGNVLDIITGIFSAILPALVAGGMLKGILAMLEAMGMSSGGGTWTVFSVISDVPFYFLPFLLAVSAARKFKVNEYLGLCVAGALMYPTFVDAVGAAENPFSFLGITIPVFSYASSVFPVVLGVGLLAIVYHFVDRFIPDVLKMVVVPMVSLVVTIPVTYLVLAPLGNYGGLALANGIVWLFSALGPVAGFLLGFFMPLIVLCGMHQSTSP
;
A
#
# COMPACT_ATOMS: atom_id res chain seq x y z
N MET A 1 4.66 22.49 -16.79
CA MET A 1 3.93 22.79 -15.54
C MET A 1 4.64 22.07 -14.39
N ASP A 2 4.94 22.77 -13.30
CA ASP A 2 5.58 22.18 -12.11
C ASP A 2 4.50 21.90 -11.07
N ASN A 3 4.13 20.62 -10.91
CA ASN A 3 3.01 20.18 -10.09
C ASN A 3 3.17 20.58 -8.61
N ARG A 4 4.41 20.59 -8.11
CA ARG A 4 4.70 20.96 -6.72
C ARG A 4 4.52 22.46 -6.48
N LYS A 5 4.93 23.29 -7.45
CA LYS A 5 4.69 24.76 -7.37
C LYS A 5 3.20 25.08 -7.39
N VAL A 6 2.43 24.43 -8.28
CA VAL A 6 0.99 24.62 -8.37
C VAL A 6 0.31 24.19 -7.07
N ALA A 7 0.66 23.02 -6.53
CA ALA A 7 0.16 22.56 -5.23
C ALA A 7 0.47 23.54 -4.09
N GLN A 8 1.70 24.08 -4.04
CA GLN A 8 2.12 25.04 -3.02
C GLN A 8 1.34 26.36 -3.12
N GLN A 9 1.20 26.92 -4.32
CA GLN A 9 0.45 28.15 -4.56
C GLN A 9 -1.04 27.98 -4.24
N VAL A 10 -1.63 26.83 -4.60
CA VAL A 10 -3.02 26.50 -4.26
C VAL A 10 -3.20 26.46 -2.73
N ILE A 11 -2.32 25.78 -1.99
CA ILE A 11 -2.41 25.70 -0.52
C ILE A 11 -2.23 27.08 0.12
N GLU A 12 -1.27 27.87 -0.36
CA GLU A 12 -1.02 29.23 0.13
C GLU A 12 -2.26 30.12 -0.03
N HIS A 13 -2.83 30.13 -1.23
CA HIS A 13 -4.01 30.96 -1.53
C HIS A 13 -5.33 30.43 -0.96
N LEU A 14 -5.37 29.18 -0.45
CA LEU A 14 -6.48 28.66 0.35
C LEU A 14 -6.40 29.07 1.84
N GLY A 15 -5.43 29.89 2.23
CA GLY A 15 -5.24 30.31 3.62
C GLY A 15 -4.27 29.42 4.39
N GLY A 16 -3.46 28.62 3.69
CA GLY A 16 -2.46 27.73 4.27
C GLY A 16 -3.01 26.37 4.72
N LYS A 17 -2.09 25.47 5.07
CA LYS A 17 -2.38 24.09 5.52
C LYS A 17 -3.37 24.03 6.69
N GLU A 18 -3.27 24.96 7.63
CA GLU A 18 -4.11 25.06 8.83
C GLU A 18 -5.60 25.29 8.50
N ASN A 19 -5.88 25.94 7.37
CA ASN A 19 -7.22 26.30 6.93
C ASN A 19 -7.92 25.17 6.14
N ILE A 20 -7.17 24.19 5.64
CA ILE A 20 -7.72 23.08 4.85
C ILE A 20 -8.15 21.96 5.79
N THR A 21 -9.42 21.57 5.74
CA THR A 21 -9.96 20.45 6.54
C THR A 21 -9.95 19.14 5.78
N ASN A 22 -10.16 19.20 4.47
CA ASN A 22 -10.17 18.03 3.61
C ASN A 22 -9.73 18.43 2.21
N ALA A 23 -8.98 17.55 1.56
CA ALA A 23 -8.60 17.66 0.17
C ALA A 23 -8.97 16.37 -0.55
N LEU A 24 -9.65 16.49 -1.67
CA LEU A 24 -10.03 15.40 -2.55
C LEU A 24 -9.69 15.80 -3.98
N HIS A 25 -9.67 14.84 -4.88
CA HIS A 25 -9.68 15.16 -6.31
C HIS A 25 -10.69 14.29 -7.04
N CYS A 26 -11.16 14.80 -8.16
CA CYS A 26 -11.83 13.98 -9.15
C CYS A 26 -10.97 13.95 -10.42
N VAL A 27 -11.62 13.74 -11.56
CA VAL A 27 -10.96 13.50 -12.83
C VAL A 27 -10.25 14.75 -13.38
N THR A 28 -10.80 15.95 -13.15
CA THR A 28 -10.22 17.22 -13.64
C THR A 28 -10.11 18.30 -12.58
N ARG A 29 -10.50 18.02 -11.33
CA ARG A 29 -10.63 19.06 -10.29
C ARG A 29 -10.07 18.62 -8.95
N LEU A 30 -9.34 19.50 -8.30
CA LEU A 30 -9.06 19.42 -6.87
C LEU A 30 -10.27 19.99 -6.14
N ARG A 31 -10.63 19.40 -5.00
CA ARG A 31 -11.74 19.82 -4.15
C ARG A 31 -11.23 20.01 -2.75
N PHE A 32 -11.44 21.20 -2.21
CA PHE A 32 -11.02 21.55 -0.87
C PHE A 32 -12.22 21.96 -0.02
N ASN A 33 -12.22 21.46 1.21
CA ASN A 33 -13.02 22.02 2.29
C ASN A 33 -12.11 22.87 3.15
N VAL A 34 -12.53 24.08 3.47
CA VAL A 34 -11.75 25.02 4.30
C VAL A 34 -12.52 25.38 5.57
N LYS A 35 -11.82 25.86 6.61
CA LYS A 35 -12.44 26.31 7.87
C LYS A 35 -12.98 27.73 7.75
N GLU A 36 -12.20 28.61 7.12
CA GLU A 36 -12.50 30.04 7.00
C GLU A 36 -12.42 30.49 5.55
N ASP A 37 -13.58 30.84 4.96
CA ASP A 37 -13.69 31.32 3.58
C ASP A 37 -12.97 32.66 3.35
N ALA A 38 -12.88 33.51 4.38
CA ALA A 38 -12.27 34.83 4.31
C ALA A 38 -10.76 34.80 4.01
N LYS A 39 -10.10 33.67 4.26
CA LYS A 39 -8.66 33.47 3.99
C LYS A 39 -8.40 32.98 2.56
N VAL A 40 -9.44 32.64 1.80
CA VAL A 40 -9.31 32.11 0.45
C VAL A 40 -9.24 33.23 -0.58
N ASN A 41 -8.17 33.24 -1.37
CA ASN A 41 -8.00 34.16 -2.49
C ASN A 41 -8.27 33.45 -3.82
N GLY A 42 -9.54 33.40 -4.22
CA GLY A 42 -9.96 32.71 -5.46
C GLY A 42 -9.37 33.32 -6.73
N ALA A 43 -9.24 34.65 -6.80
CA ALA A 43 -8.67 35.33 -7.97
C ALA A 43 -7.18 34.99 -8.17
N ALA A 44 -6.41 34.87 -7.08
CA ALA A 44 -5.03 34.43 -7.15
C ALA A 44 -4.91 32.97 -7.59
N ILE A 45 -5.84 32.10 -7.16
CA ILE A 45 -5.88 30.69 -7.56
C ILE A 45 -6.14 30.54 -9.06
N GLU A 46 -7.06 31.32 -9.63
CA GLU A 46 -7.35 31.30 -11.08
C GLU A 46 -6.19 31.84 -11.92
N ALA A 47 -5.32 32.67 -11.35
CA ALA A 47 -4.14 33.21 -12.02
C ALA A 47 -2.93 32.24 -12.02
N ILE A 48 -3.01 31.10 -11.33
CA ILE A 48 -1.94 30.11 -11.30
C ILE A 48 -1.82 29.44 -12.68
N ASP A 49 -0.60 29.38 -13.21
CA ASP A 49 -0.30 28.69 -14.47
C ASP A 49 -0.64 27.19 -14.37
N GLY A 50 -1.60 26.75 -15.18
CA GLY A 50 -2.16 25.39 -15.17
C GLY A 50 -3.46 25.21 -14.38
N VAL A 51 -4.00 26.27 -13.77
CA VAL A 51 -5.39 26.30 -13.29
C VAL A 51 -6.28 26.88 -14.41
N MET A 52 -7.27 26.11 -14.84
CA MET A 52 -8.25 26.51 -15.85
C MET A 52 -9.44 27.30 -15.28
N GLY A 53 -9.61 27.29 -13.96
CA GLY A 53 -10.64 28.07 -13.27
C GLY A 53 -10.94 27.53 -11.88
N MET A 54 -11.71 28.29 -11.11
CA MET A 54 -12.16 27.92 -9.78
C MET A 54 -13.68 28.07 -9.68
N GLN A 55 -14.34 27.19 -8.93
CA GLN A 55 -15.76 27.34 -8.63
C GLN A 55 -16.05 26.84 -7.22
N ILE A 56 -17.05 27.43 -6.58
CA ILE A 56 -17.54 26.99 -5.27
C ILE A 56 -18.84 26.23 -5.51
N LYS A 57 -18.89 24.95 -5.13
CA LYS A 57 -20.10 24.13 -5.29
C LYS A 57 -20.25 23.18 -4.10
N ASN A 58 -21.45 23.17 -3.51
CA ASN A 58 -21.77 22.39 -2.30
C ASN A 58 -20.82 22.68 -1.12
N GLY A 59 -20.41 23.94 -0.93
CA GLY A 59 -19.48 24.31 0.13
C GLY A 59 -18.04 23.81 -0.07
N GLN A 60 -17.70 23.30 -1.26
CA GLN A 60 -16.33 22.92 -1.61
C GLN A 60 -15.75 23.88 -2.65
N TYR A 61 -14.49 24.23 -2.46
CA TYR A 61 -13.68 24.95 -3.43
C TYR A 61 -13.15 23.96 -4.48
N GLN A 62 -13.66 24.04 -5.71
CA GLN A 62 -13.26 23.17 -6.82
C GLN A 62 -12.34 23.92 -7.77
N ILE A 63 -11.07 23.53 -7.79
CA ILE A 63 -10.04 24.10 -8.65
C ILE A 63 -9.87 23.18 -9.86
N ILE A 64 -10.12 23.70 -11.05
CA ILE A 64 -10.10 22.96 -12.31
C ILE A 64 -8.67 23.00 -12.85
N ILE A 65 -7.98 21.85 -12.85
CA ILE A 65 -6.60 21.71 -13.34
C ILE A 65 -6.57 20.90 -14.65
N GLY A 66 -7.54 19.99 -14.84
CA GLY A 66 -7.58 19.11 -16.00
C GLY A 66 -6.90 17.76 -15.75
N PRO A 67 -6.36 17.10 -16.79
CA PRO A 67 -5.92 15.70 -16.74
C PRO A 67 -4.75 15.45 -15.77
N MET A 68 -3.94 16.47 -15.48
CA MET A 68 -2.80 16.39 -14.55
C MET A 68 -3.19 16.51 -13.07
N VAL A 69 -4.49 16.54 -12.75
CA VAL A 69 -4.96 16.83 -11.38
C VAL A 69 -4.50 15.79 -10.36
N ALA A 70 -4.34 14.52 -10.77
CA ALA A 70 -3.87 13.45 -9.89
C ALA A 70 -2.44 13.72 -9.41
N ASP A 71 -1.56 14.17 -10.31
CA ASP A 71 -0.17 14.45 -9.98
C ASP A 71 -0.03 15.68 -9.09
N VAL A 72 -0.86 16.71 -9.32
CA VAL A 72 -0.91 17.88 -8.43
C VAL A 72 -1.48 17.50 -7.06
N PHE A 73 -2.48 16.62 -7.00
CA PHE A 73 -3.05 16.14 -5.75
C PHE A 73 -2.02 15.39 -4.89
N LEU A 74 -1.18 14.55 -5.49
CA LEU A 74 -0.10 13.86 -4.77
C LEU A 74 0.86 14.84 -4.08
N GLU A 75 1.20 15.96 -4.73
CA GLU A 75 2.03 16.99 -4.12
C GLU A 75 1.26 17.80 -3.06
N VAL A 76 -0.05 18.00 -3.22
CA VAL A 76 -0.92 18.61 -2.19
C VAL A 76 -0.95 17.76 -0.92
N GLU A 77 -1.11 16.43 -1.04
CA GLU A 77 -1.12 15.53 0.11
C GLU A 77 0.24 15.49 0.84
N ASP A 78 1.35 15.52 0.10
CA ASP A 78 2.71 15.63 0.65
C ASP A 78 2.85 16.92 1.48
N LEU A 79 2.39 18.06 0.95
CA LEU A 79 2.46 19.35 1.62
C LEU A 79 1.50 19.47 2.82
N LEU A 80 0.30 18.86 2.74
CA LEU A 80 -0.67 18.78 3.84
C LEU A 80 -0.26 17.76 4.93
N GLY A 81 0.82 17.01 4.74
CA GLY A 81 1.38 16.12 5.75
C GLY A 81 0.44 14.99 6.20
N HIS A 82 -0.43 14.52 5.30
CA HIS A 82 -1.23 13.30 5.51
C HIS A 82 -0.43 12.02 5.15
N SER A 83 0.85 12.18 4.81
CA SER A 83 1.86 11.14 4.91
C SER A 83 2.51 11.22 6.29
N GLY A 84 2.52 10.11 7.02
CA GLY A 84 2.85 10.02 8.44
C GLY A 84 4.19 10.64 8.86
N SER A 85 4.25 10.90 10.17
CA SER A 85 5.39 11.23 11.02
C SER A 85 6.71 11.58 10.32
N GLU A 86 7.22 12.77 10.62
CA GLU A 86 8.57 13.23 10.27
C GLU A 86 9.63 12.13 10.44
N ALA A 87 9.96 11.44 9.35
CA ALA A 87 11.18 10.69 9.24
C ALA A 87 12.30 11.68 8.85
N PRO A 88 13.47 11.62 9.50
CA PRO A 88 14.55 12.57 9.24
C PRO A 88 15.00 12.46 7.78
N LYS A 89 15.14 13.62 7.12
CA LYS A 89 15.62 13.70 5.73
C LYS A 89 17.08 13.24 5.66
N THR A 90 17.30 11.95 5.37
CA THR A 90 18.60 11.45 4.92
C THR A 90 18.59 11.34 3.40
N ARG A 91 19.61 11.92 2.75
CA ARG A 91 19.78 11.92 1.29
C ARG A 91 19.96 10.49 0.78
N MET A 92 19.24 10.17 -0.30
CA MET A 92 19.43 9.00 -1.16
C MET A 92 18.93 7.66 -0.59
N GLY A 93 17.60 7.47 -0.67
CA GLY A 93 16.95 6.25 -1.17
C GLY A 93 17.51 4.90 -0.76
N ASN A 94 17.66 4.62 0.54
CA ASN A 94 17.89 3.24 0.96
C ASN A 94 16.58 2.47 0.84
N VAL A 95 16.64 1.24 0.30
CA VAL A 95 15.51 0.29 0.28
C VAL A 95 14.90 0.14 1.68
N LEU A 96 15.73 0.27 2.72
CA LEU A 96 15.33 0.29 4.12
C LEU A 96 14.41 1.47 4.46
N ASP A 97 14.64 2.68 3.95
CA ASP A 97 13.80 3.87 4.21
C ASP A 97 12.44 3.78 3.51
N ILE A 98 12.40 3.06 2.38
CA ILE A 98 11.16 2.75 1.67
C ILE A 98 10.34 1.76 2.50
N ILE A 99 10.97 0.67 2.93
CA ILE A 99 10.34 -0.35 3.76
C ILE A 99 9.85 0.27 5.08
N THR A 100 10.69 1.01 5.81
CA THR A 100 10.29 1.62 7.09
C THR A 100 9.10 2.57 6.90
N GLY A 101 9.08 3.38 5.85
CA GLY A 101 7.97 4.28 5.55
C GLY A 101 6.65 3.54 5.28
N ILE A 102 6.70 2.46 4.49
CA ILE A 102 5.52 1.64 4.17
C ILE A 102 4.95 0.98 5.43
N PHE A 103 5.81 0.44 6.29
CA PHE A 103 5.41 -0.24 7.53
C PHE A 103 4.92 0.73 8.63
N SER A 104 5.53 1.91 8.73
CA SER A 104 5.16 2.90 9.75
C SER A 104 3.70 3.33 9.63
N ALA A 105 3.20 3.44 8.39
CA ALA A 105 1.81 3.81 8.12
C ALA A 105 0.78 2.78 8.62
N ILE A 106 1.15 1.50 8.71
CA ILE A 106 0.24 0.41 9.09
C ILE A 106 0.43 -0.06 10.54
N LEU A 107 1.44 0.47 11.23
CA LEU A 107 1.79 0.12 12.61
C LEU A 107 0.59 0.18 13.57
N PRO A 108 -0.29 1.20 13.53
CA PRO A 108 -1.43 1.25 14.45
C PRO A 108 -2.37 0.06 14.32
N ALA A 109 -2.65 -0.39 13.09
CA ALA A 109 -3.51 -1.55 12.84
C ALA A 109 -2.86 -2.85 13.35
N LEU A 110 -1.55 -3.01 13.11
CA LEU A 110 -0.79 -4.17 13.58
C LEU A 110 -0.68 -4.23 15.11
N VAL A 111 -0.47 -3.09 15.76
CA VAL A 111 -0.43 -3.01 17.22
C VAL A 111 -1.78 -3.38 17.82
N ALA A 112 -2.88 -2.86 17.27
CA ALA A 112 -4.22 -3.19 17.74
C ALA A 112 -4.52 -4.70 17.62
N GLY A 113 -4.26 -5.29 16.45
CA GLY A 113 -4.45 -6.72 16.23
C GLY A 113 -3.53 -7.57 17.12
N GLY A 114 -2.25 -7.25 17.16
CA GLY A 114 -1.24 -7.99 17.91
C GLY A 114 -1.46 -7.97 19.42
N MET A 115 -1.83 -6.81 19.99
CA MET A 115 -2.14 -6.70 21.41
C MET A 115 -3.37 -7.54 21.79
N LEU A 116 -4.44 -7.49 20.99
CA LEU A 116 -5.62 -8.30 21.23
C LEU A 116 -5.31 -9.79 21.11
N LYS A 117 -4.56 -10.19 20.07
CA LYS A 117 -4.14 -11.58 19.86
C LYS A 117 -3.30 -12.10 21.03
N GLY A 118 -2.39 -11.28 21.55
CA GLY A 118 -1.60 -11.60 22.74
C GLY A 118 -2.44 -11.77 24.00
N ILE A 119 -3.45 -10.91 24.21
CA ILE A 119 -4.40 -11.05 25.32
C ILE A 119 -5.19 -12.36 25.19
N LEU A 120 -5.73 -12.67 24.01
CA LEU A 120 -6.47 -13.91 23.77
C LEU A 120 -5.58 -15.13 24.05
N ALA A 121 -4.36 -15.15 23.54
CA ALA A 121 -3.40 -16.23 23.81
C ALA A 121 -3.09 -16.39 25.31
N MET A 122 -2.98 -15.29 26.05
CA MET A 122 -2.78 -15.31 27.51
C MET A 122 -4.00 -15.88 28.24
N LEU A 123 -5.22 -15.45 27.89
CA LEU A 123 -6.45 -15.93 28.52
C LEU A 123 -6.66 -17.43 28.26
N GLU A 124 -6.34 -17.88 27.05
CA GLU A 124 -6.36 -19.30 26.68
C GLU A 124 -5.34 -20.10 27.52
N ALA A 125 -4.11 -19.60 27.67
CA ALA A 125 -3.09 -20.22 28.51
C ALA A 125 -3.50 -20.29 30.01
N MET A 126 -4.38 -19.38 30.46
CA MET A 126 -4.96 -19.39 31.81
C MET A 126 -6.18 -20.33 31.96
N GLY A 127 -6.52 -21.10 30.92
CA GLY A 127 -7.59 -22.09 30.94
C GLY A 127 -8.98 -21.52 30.60
N MET A 128 -9.05 -20.30 30.06
CA MET A 128 -10.32 -19.77 29.56
C MET A 128 -10.72 -20.50 28.28
N SER A 129 -12.00 -20.89 28.18
CA SER A 129 -12.52 -21.58 26.99
C SER A 129 -12.42 -20.69 25.76
N SER A 130 -11.57 -21.09 24.81
CA SER A 130 -11.48 -20.52 23.46
C SER A 130 -12.65 -20.97 22.53
N GLY A 131 -13.56 -21.80 23.04
CA GLY A 131 -14.77 -22.20 22.33
C GLY A 131 -15.87 -21.14 22.37
N GLY A 132 -16.46 -20.82 21.22
CA GLY A 132 -17.70 -20.06 21.11
C GLY A 132 -17.65 -18.90 20.10
N GLY A 133 -18.83 -18.37 19.77
CA GLY A 133 -18.97 -17.28 18.80
C GLY A 133 -18.25 -16.00 19.22
N THR A 134 -18.30 -15.64 20.51
CA THR A 134 -17.63 -14.44 21.02
C THR A 134 -16.11 -14.51 20.88
N TRP A 135 -15.50 -15.65 21.24
CA TRP A 135 -14.06 -15.86 21.09
C TRP A 135 -13.65 -15.80 19.62
N THR A 136 -14.45 -16.39 18.73
CA THR A 136 -14.23 -16.34 17.29
C THR A 136 -14.23 -14.91 16.78
N VAL A 137 -15.18 -14.07 17.21
CA VAL A 137 -15.23 -12.65 16.81
C VAL A 137 -13.98 -11.91 17.28
N PHE A 138 -13.55 -12.09 18.53
CA PHE A 138 -12.31 -11.46 19.01
C PHE A 138 -11.07 -11.95 18.25
N SER A 139 -11.01 -13.25 17.95
CA SER A 139 -9.93 -13.83 17.15
C SER A 139 -9.88 -13.18 15.76
N VAL A 140 -11.03 -13.07 15.08
CA VAL A 140 -11.15 -12.39 13.78
C VAL A 140 -10.70 -10.93 13.87
N ILE A 141 -11.14 -10.17 14.87
CA ILE A 141 -10.70 -8.77 15.06
C ILE A 141 -9.18 -8.70 15.19
N SER A 142 -8.59 -9.65 15.92
CA SER A 142 -7.14 -9.70 16.13
C SER A 142 -6.36 -10.12 14.87
N ASP A 143 -6.96 -10.93 14.00
CA ASP A 143 -6.32 -11.50 12.81
C ASP A 143 -6.44 -10.62 11.57
N VAL A 144 -7.51 -9.84 11.41
CA VAL A 144 -7.80 -9.02 10.22
C VAL A 144 -6.60 -8.18 9.76
N PRO A 145 -5.89 -7.42 10.64
CA PRO A 145 -4.75 -6.60 10.22
C PRO A 145 -3.59 -7.42 9.65
N PHE A 146 -3.43 -8.67 10.10
CA PHE A 146 -2.38 -9.58 9.62
C PHE A 146 -2.81 -10.29 8.34
N TYR A 147 -4.04 -10.79 8.28
CA TYR A 147 -4.54 -11.50 7.10
C TYR A 147 -4.58 -10.58 5.87
N PHE A 148 -5.12 -9.36 6.04
CA PHE A 148 -5.20 -8.35 4.99
C PHE A 148 -3.97 -7.42 4.94
N LEU A 149 -2.85 -7.86 5.50
CA LEU A 149 -1.58 -7.13 5.42
C LEU A 149 -1.22 -6.69 3.98
N PRO A 150 -1.45 -7.52 2.93
CA PRO A 150 -1.18 -7.08 1.58
C PRO A 150 -1.95 -5.80 1.18
N PHE A 151 -3.22 -5.68 1.58
CA PHE A 151 -4.04 -4.50 1.27
C PHE A 151 -3.55 -3.26 2.00
N LEU A 152 -3.20 -3.39 3.28
CA LEU A 152 -2.68 -2.27 4.08
C LEU A 152 -1.36 -1.75 3.49
N LEU A 153 -0.46 -2.66 3.13
CA LEU A 153 0.83 -2.32 2.52
C LEU A 153 0.69 -1.76 1.12
N ALA A 154 -0.30 -2.20 0.33
CA ALA A 154 -0.52 -1.67 -1.00
C ALA A 154 -0.84 -0.18 -0.99
N VAL A 155 -1.62 0.28 -0.02
CA VAL A 155 -1.95 1.72 0.15
C VAL A 155 -0.70 2.51 0.49
N SER A 156 0.06 2.09 1.51
CA SER A 156 1.25 2.83 1.92
C SER A 156 2.39 2.76 0.88
N ALA A 157 2.52 1.65 0.16
CA ALA A 157 3.42 1.52 -0.98
C ALA A 157 3.01 2.42 -2.14
N ALA A 158 1.71 2.49 -2.48
CA ALA A 158 1.22 3.33 -3.55
C ALA A 158 1.48 4.82 -3.27
N ARG A 159 1.22 5.28 -2.02
CA ARG A 159 1.61 6.63 -1.57
C ARG A 159 3.10 6.87 -1.73
N LYS A 160 3.94 5.94 -1.26
CA LYS A 160 5.39 6.06 -1.30
C LYS A 160 5.93 6.13 -2.73
N PHE A 161 5.34 5.37 -3.65
CA PHE A 161 5.71 5.35 -5.06
C PHE A 161 4.94 6.35 -5.93
N LYS A 162 4.13 7.23 -5.30
CA LYS A 162 3.37 8.29 -5.97
C LYS A 162 2.46 7.77 -7.09
N VAL A 163 1.73 6.69 -6.80
CA VAL A 163 0.66 6.17 -7.67
C VAL A 163 -0.66 6.11 -6.93
N ASN A 164 -1.75 6.00 -7.69
CA ASN A 164 -3.09 5.93 -7.12
C ASN A 164 -3.25 4.70 -6.21
N GLU A 165 -3.72 4.94 -4.97
CA GLU A 165 -3.88 3.92 -3.93
C GLU A 165 -4.87 2.81 -4.32
N TYR A 166 -5.93 3.15 -5.03
CA TYR A 166 -6.92 2.18 -5.49
C TYR A 166 -6.33 1.23 -6.53
N LEU A 167 -5.42 1.69 -7.38
CA LEU A 167 -4.68 0.80 -8.29
C LEU A 167 -3.73 -0.12 -7.53
N GLY A 168 -3.09 0.39 -6.46
CA GLY A 168 -2.31 -0.45 -5.54
C GLY A 168 -3.20 -1.53 -4.88
N LEU A 169 -4.38 -1.16 -4.41
CA LEU A 169 -5.36 -2.10 -3.85
C LEU A 169 -5.81 -3.14 -4.88
N CYS A 170 -5.90 -2.81 -6.17
CA CYS A 170 -6.15 -3.80 -7.22
C CYS A 170 -5.03 -4.85 -7.33
N VAL A 171 -3.76 -4.45 -7.13
CA VAL A 171 -2.63 -5.40 -7.09
C VAL A 171 -2.74 -6.33 -5.88
N ALA A 172 -3.05 -5.81 -4.69
CA ALA A 172 -3.31 -6.64 -3.51
C ALA A 172 -4.53 -7.56 -3.71
N GLY A 173 -5.60 -7.03 -4.29
CA GLY A 173 -6.83 -7.75 -4.58
C GLY A 173 -6.63 -8.86 -5.59
N ALA A 174 -5.73 -8.70 -6.55
CA ALA A 174 -5.33 -9.80 -7.43
C ALA A 174 -4.65 -10.91 -6.61
N LEU A 175 -3.63 -10.59 -5.83
CA LEU A 175 -2.90 -11.59 -5.03
C LEU A 175 -3.80 -12.36 -4.04
N MET A 176 -4.86 -11.73 -3.54
CA MET A 176 -5.80 -12.34 -2.59
C MET A 176 -7.17 -12.64 -3.20
N TYR A 177 -7.29 -12.68 -4.53
CA TYR A 177 -8.57 -12.94 -5.17
C TYR A 177 -9.04 -14.37 -4.84
N PRO A 178 -10.31 -14.61 -4.46
CA PRO A 178 -10.77 -15.93 -4.00
C PRO A 178 -10.42 -17.06 -4.97
N THR A 179 -10.59 -16.85 -6.27
CA THR A 179 -10.23 -17.85 -7.30
C THR A 179 -8.77 -18.30 -7.21
N PHE A 180 -7.84 -17.40 -6.87
CA PHE A 180 -6.43 -17.75 -6.67
C PHE A 180 -6.18 -18.40 -5.30
N VAL A 181 -6.81 -17.87 -4.24
CA VAL A 181 -6.66 -18.39 -2.87
C VAL A 181 -7.20 -19.81 -2.75
N ASP A 182 -8.36 -20.09 -3.35
CA ASP A 182 -9.03 -21.39 -3.30
C ASP A 182 -8.28 -22.46 -4.11
N ALA A 183 -7.46 -22.05 -5.09
CA ALA A 183 -6.64 -22.95 -5.88
C ALA A 183 -5.34 -23.37 -5.17
N VAL A 184 -5.00 -22.75 -4.04
CA VAL A 184 -3.83 -23.14 -3.24
C VAL A 184 -4.07 -24.55 -2.70
N GLY A 185 -3.28 -25.52 -3.17
CA GLY A 185 -3.41 -26.93 -2.77
C GLY A 185 -4.36 -27.76 -3.64
N ALA A 186 -4.89 -27.21 -4.74
CA ALA A 186 -5.62 -28.00 -5.74
C ALA A 186 -4.70 -29.03 -6.41
N ALA A 187 -5.26 -30.19 -6.77
CA ALA A 187 -4.51 -31.30 -7.39
C ALA A 187 -3.95 -30.94 -8.78
N GLU A 188 -4.63 -30.05 -9.50
CA GLU A 188 -4.18 -29.50 -10.78
C GLU A 188 -4.14 -27.99 -10.69
N ASN A 189 -3.11 -27.37 -11.27
CA ASN A 189 -3.00 -25.92 -11.35
C ASN A 189 -3.80 -25.42 -12.56
N PRO A 190 -4.92 -24.69 -12.36
CA PRO A 190 -5.78 -24.27 -13.45
C PRO A 190 -5.29 -23.00 -14.14
N PHE A 191 -4.27 -22.30 -13.60
CA PHE A 191 -3.90 -20.98 -14.07
C PHE A 191 -2.71 -21.00 -15.03
N SER A 192 -2.96 -20.46 -16.21
CA SER A 192 -1.91 -20.12 -17.16
C SER A 192 -2.15 -18.74 -17.76
N PHE A 193 -1.07 -18.04 -18.09
CA PHE A 193 -1.11 -16.79 -18.83
C PHE A 193 -0.25 -16.95 -20.09
N LEU A 194 -0.87 -16.80 -21.26
CA LEU A 194 -0.21 -16.97 -22.56
C LEU A 194 0.55 -18.32 -22.70
N GLY A 195 0.01 -19.39 -22.11
CA GLY A 195 0.62 -20.73 -22.12
C GLY A 195 1.70 -20.95 -21.05
N ILE A 196 1.99 -19.97 -20.21
CA ILE A 196 2.92 -20.08 -19.08
C ILE A 196 2.12 -20.36 -17.81
N THR A 197 2.42 -21.45 -17.12
CA THR A 197 1.77 -21.80 -15.84
C THR A 197 2.09 -20.77 -14.76
N ILE A 198 1.05 -20.28 -14.09
CA ILE A 198 1.22 -19.38 -12.95
C ILE A 198 1.31 -20.22 -11.68
N PRO A 199 2.41 -20.14 -10.90
CA PRO A 199 2.49 -20.84 -9.63
C PRO A 199 1.50 -20.25 -8.61
N VAL A 200 0.81 -21.14 -7.90
CA VAL A 200 -0.25 -20.78 -6.94
C VAL A 200 0.28 -20.91 -5.53
N PHE A 201 0.30 -19.79 -4.81
CA PHE A 201 0.71 -19.72 -3.40
C PHE A 201 -0.32 -18.91 -2.62
N SER A 202 -0.42 -19.15 -1.31
CA SER A 202 -1.16 -18.24 -0.44
C SER A 202 -0.31 -17.01 -0.19
N TYR A 203 -0.83 -15.85 -0.58
CA TYR A 203 -0.21 -14.55 -0.32
C TYR A 203 -0.87 -13.82 0.86
N ALA A 204 -1.75 -14.49 1.59
CA ALA A 204 -2.30 -13.97 2.83
C ALA A 204 -1.16 -13.65 3.81
N SER A 205 -1.25 -12.52 4.49
CA SER A 205 -0.19 -12.05 5.40
C SER A 205 1.19 -11.83 4.75
N SER A 206 1.27 -11.81 3.41
CA SER A 206 2.53 -11.57 2.70
C SER A 206 2.81 -10.09 2.48
N VAL A 207 4.09 -9.74 2.41
CA VAL A 207 4.54 -8.34 2.28
C VAL A 207 5.21 -8.11 0.94
N PHE A 208 6.20 -8.93 0.60
CA PHE A 208 7.06 -8.71 -0.56
C PHE A 208 6.30 -8.74 -1.88
N PRO A 209 5.44 -9.74 -2.16
CA PRO A 209 4.71 -9.81 -3.42
C PRO A 209 3.93 -8.53 -3.73
N VAL A 210 3.24 -7.97 -2.71
CA VAL A 210 2.44 -6.76 -2.91
C VAL A 210 3.31 -5.51 -3.03
N VAL A 211 4.35 -5.35 -2.20
CA VAL A 211 5.20 -4.16 -2.25
C VAL A 211 5.97 -4.11 -3.58
N LEU A 212 6.49 -5.24 -4.03
CA LEU A 212 7.14 -5.36 -5.33
C LEU A 212 6.14 -5.16 -6.48
N GLY A 213 4.94 -5.72 -6.37
CA GLY A 213 3.87 -5.54 -7.36
C GLY A 213 3.45 -4.07 -7.51
N VAL A 214 3.28 -3.34 -6.41
CA VAL A 214 2.97 -1.90 -6.44
C VAL A 214 4.17 -1.07 -6.88
N GLY A 215 5.40 -1.50 -6.58
CA GLY A 215 6.61 -0.90 -7.15
C GLY A 215 6.67 -1.04 -8.68
N LEU A 216 6.36 -2.23 -9.19
CA LEU A 216 6.23 -2.48 -10.63
C LEU A 216 5.09 -1.65 -11.22
N LEU A 217 3.93 -1.58 -10.55
CA LEU A 217 2.81 -0.72 -10.95
C LEU A 217 3.28 0.71 -11.15
N ALA A 218 4.08 1.25 -10.23
CA ALA A 218 4.60 2.60 -10.34
C ALA A 218 5.52 2.78 -11.54
N ILE A 219 6.42 1.83 -11.81
CA ILE A 219 7.30 1.89 -12.99
C ILE A 219 6.47 1.86 -14.27
N VAL A 220 5.53 0.92 -14.39
CA VAL A 220 4.69 0.76 -15.58
C VAL A 220 3.77 1.97 -15.76
N TYR A 221 3.13 2.45 -14.69
CA TYR A 221 2.19 3.58 -14.74
C TYR A 221 2.86 4.85 -15.27
N HIS A 222 3.98 5.26 -14.69
CA HIS A 222 4.71 6.46 -15.14
C HIS A 222 5.30 6.29 -16.53
N PHE A 223 5.67 5.06 -16.91
CA PHE A 223 6.12 4.77 -18.27
C PHE A 223 4.98 4.94 -19.28
N VAL A 224 3.83 4.30 -19.05
CA VAL A 224 2.67 4.38 -19.95
C VAL A 224 2.12 5.80 -20.03
N ASP A 225 2.04 6.53 -18.90
CA ASP A 225 1.56 7.91 -18.86
C ASP A 225 2.34 8.85 -19.79
N ARG A 226 3.64 8.58 -20.01
CA ARG A 226 4.50 9.37 -20.89
C ARG A 226 4.13 9.24 -22.38
N PHE A 227 3.53 8.12 -22.79
CA PHE A 227 3.21 7.86 -24.20
C PHE A 227 1.75 8.11 -24.55
N ILE A 228 0.85 8.10 -23.56
CA ILE A 228 -0.59 8.24 -23.80
C ILE A 228 -1.00 9.72 -23.87
N PRO A 229 -1.74 10.15 -24.92
CA PRO A 229 -2.28 11.52 -25.00
C PRO A 229 -3.26 11.84 -23.85
N ASP A 230 -3.27 13.09 -23.39
CA ASP A 230 -4.03 13.55 -22.21
C ASP A 230 -5.51 13.16 -22.21
N VAL A 231 -6.15 13.16 -23.38
CA VAL A 231 -7.58 12.81 -23.54
C VAL A 231 -7.87 11.33 -23.25
N LEU A 232 -6.87 10.45 -23.31
CA LEU A 232 -6.99 9.01 -23.06
C LEU A 232 -6.38 8.57 -21.73
N LYS A 233 -5.60 9.43 -21.06
CA LYS A 233 -4.84 9.06 -19.86
C LYS A 233 -5.70 8.43 -18.78
N MET A 234 -6.88 8.98 -18.54
CA MET A 234 -7.79 8.55 -17.47
C MET A 234 -8.29 7.12 -17.62
N VAL A 235 -8.33 6.59 -18.85
CA VAL A 235 -8.88 5.25 -19.14
C VAL A 235 -7.75 4.29 -19.47
N VAL A 236 -6.85 4.70 -20.35
CA VAL A 236 -5.84 3.79 -20.92
C VAL A 236 -4.69 3.56 -19.95
N VAL A 237 -4.22 4.60 -19.23
CA VAL A 237 -3.05 4.45 -18.35
C VAL A 237 -3.34 3.46 -17.21
N PRO A 238 -4.43 3.59 -16.43
CA PRO A 238 -4.72 2.61 -15.37
C PRO A 238 -4.96 1.20 -15.90
N MET A 239 -5.68 1.06 -17.02
CA MET A 239 -6.02 -0.23 -17.61
C MET A 239 -4.78 -0.98 -18.08
N VAL A 240 -3.94 -0.35 -18.90
CA VAL A 240 -2.70 -0.96 -19.41
C VAL A 240 -1.74 -1.26 -18.26
N SER A 241 -1.66 -0.37 -17.27
CA SER A 241 -0.79 -0.57 -16.11
C SER A 241 -1.14 -1.83 -15.34
N LEU A 242 -2.43 -2.09 -15.07
CA LEU A 242 -2.87 -3.31 -14.39
C LEU A 242 -2.71 -4.56 -15.25
N VAL A 243 -3.05 -4.49 -16.54
CA VAL A 243 -2.93 -5.61 -17.49
C VAL A 243 -1.48 -6.10 -17.62
N VAL A 244 -0.50 -5.19 -17.50
CA VAL A 244 0.92 -5.55 -17.51
C VAL A 244 1.39 -5.97 -16.12
N THR A 245 1.05 -5.21 -15.08
CA THR A 245 1.60 -5.40 -13.74
C THR A 245 1.14 -6.71 -13.09
N ILE A 246 -0.15 -7.04 -13.17
CA ILE A 246 -0.72 -8.19 -12.46
C ILE A 246 -0.11 -9.51 -12.97
N PRO A 247 -0.08 -9.81 -14.29
CA PRO A 247 0.52 -11.04 -14.80
C PRO A 247 2.02 -11.15 -14.47
N VAL A 248 2.77 -10.05 -14.60
CA VAL A 248 4.21 -10.05 -14.27
C VAL A 248 4.42 -10.28 -12.78
N THR A 249 3.56 -9.71 -11.93
CA THR A 249 3.60 -9.94 -10.49
C THR A 249 3.40 -11.42 -10.19
N TYR A 250 2.40 -12.07 -10.79
CA TYR A 250 2.16 -13.50 -10.58
C TYR A 250 3.25 -14.42 -11.12
N LEU A 251 3.80 -14.11 -12.30
CA LEU A 251 4.78 -14.98 -12.96
C LEU A 251 6.18 -14.86 -12.34
N VAL A 252 6.53 -13.68 -11.83
CA VAL A 252 7.91 -13.36 -11.45
C VAL A 252 8.00 -12.91 -10.00
N LEU A 253 7.31 -11.83 -9.62
CA LEU A 253 7.55 -11.17 -8.33
C LEU A 253 7.01 -11.97 -7.14
N ALA A 254 5.81 -12.51 -7.27
CA ALA A 254 5.17 -13.28 -6.21
C ALA A 254 5.91 -14.62 -5.96
N PRO A 255 6.34 -15.37 -6.99
CA PRO A 255 7.17 -16.57 -6.83
C PRO A 255 8.56 -16.26 -6.28
N LEU A 256 9.19 -15.16 -6.73
CA LEU A 256 10.47 -14.71 -6.16
C LEU A 256 10.37 -14.45 -4.66
N GLY A 257 9.29 -13.83 -4.20
CA GLY A 257 9.00 -13.66 -2.77
C GLY A 257 8.93 -15.01 -2.05
N ASN A 258 8.21 -15.98 -2.62
CA ASN A 258 8.06 -17.30 -2.01
C ASN A 258 9.37 -18.12 -2.00
N TYR A 259 10.10 -18.15 -3.11
CA TYR A 259 11.38 -18.88 -3.20
C TYR A 259 12.47 -18.26 -2.32
N GLY A 260 12.54 -16.93 -2.27
CA GLY A 260 13.41 -16.23 -1.31
C GLY A 260 13.07 -16.63 0.12
N GLY A 261 11.78 -16.87 0.38
CA GLY A 261 11.32 -17.33 1.68
C GLY A 261 11.64 -18.75 2.06
N LEU A 262 11.43 -19.67 1.14
CA LEU A 262 11.83 -21.06 1.31
C LEU A 262 13.35 -21.17 1.51
N ALA A 263 14.14 -20.39 0.79
CA ALA A 263 15.59 -20.34 0.97
C ALA A 263 15.98 -19.86 2.38
N LEU A 264 15.33 -18.81 2.89
CA LEU A 264 15.57 -18.33 4.24
C LEU A 264 15.14 -19.35 5.30
N ALA A 265 13.94 -19.94 5.16
CA ALA A 265 13.42 -20.95 6.07
C ALA A 265 14.35 -22.18 6.14
N ASN A 266 14.82 -22.67 4.99
CA ASN A 266 15.80 -23.76 4.92
C ASN A 266 17.14 -23.39 5.56
N GLY A 267 17.61 -22.17 5.37
CA GLY A 267 18.81 -21.66 6.05
C GLY A 267 18.67 -21.65 7.57
N ILE A 268 17.48 -21.32 8.08
CA ILE A 268 17.17 -21.33 9.51
C ILE A 268 17.07 -22.77 10.04
N VAL A 269 16.37 -23.67 9.35
CA VAL A 269 16.28 -25.09 9.75
C VAL A 269 17.68 -25.71 9.79
N TRP A 270 18.53 -25.42 8.80
CA TRP A 270 19.94 -25.82 8.81
C TRP A 270 20.67 -25.28 10.05
N LEU A 271 20.47 -24.00 10.39
CA LEU A 271 21.05 -23.36 11.56
C LEU A 271 20.63 -24.05 12.87
N PHE A 272 19.36 -24.46 12.99
CA PHE A 272 18.87 -25.26 14.13
C PHE A 272 19.53 -26.62 14.23
N SER A 273 19.65 -27.32 13.09
CA SER A 273 20.32 -28.62 13.06
C SER A 273 21.81 -28.55 13.43
N ALA A 274 22.46 -27.40 13.18
CA ALA A 274 23.88 -27.21 13.45
C ALA A 274 24.20 -26.66 14.85
N LEU A 275 23.35 -25.79 15.43
CA LEU A 275 23.71 -24.98 16.60
C LEU A 275 22.79 -25.14 17.82
N GLY A 276 21.70 -25.92 17.75
CA GLY A 276 20.84 -26.19 18.91
C GLY A 276 20.26 -24.92 19.56
N PRO A 277 20.40 -24.68 20.88
CA PRO A 277 19.81 -23.53 21.58
C PRO A 277 20.21 -22.15 21.02
N VAL A 278 21.41 -22.04 20.42
CA VAL A 278 21.88 -20.78 19.80
C VAL A 278 21.06 -20.44 18.55
N ALA A 279 20.52 -21.44 17.85
CA ALA A 279 19.62 -21.21 16.74
C ALA A 279 18.27 -20.63 17.19
N GLY A 280 17.81 -20.94 18.41
CA GLY A 280 16.64 -20.30 19.02
C GLY A 280 16.82 -18.79 19.20
N PHE A 281 18.01 -18.37 19.65
CA PHE A 281 18.38 -16.95 19.76
C PHE A 281 18.46 -16.27 18.38
N LEU A 282 19.08 -16.93 17.40
CA LEU A 282 19.20 -16.40 16.04
C LEU A 282 17.84 -16.32 15.34
N LEU A 283 16.96 -17.31 15.53
CA LEU A 283 15.59 -17.25 15.00
C LEU A 283 14.81 -16.11 15.65
N GLY A 284 14.89 -15.94 16.98
CA GLY A 284 14.28 -14.78 17.63
C GLY A 284 14.79 -13.43 17.08
N PHE A 285 16.10 -13.36 16.78
CA PHE A 285 16.74 -12.17 16.19
C PHE A 285 16.29 -11.89 14.74
N PHE A 286 16.14 -12.94 13.92
CA PHE A 286 15.74 -12.81 12.51
C PHE A 286 14.22 -12.93 12.28
N MET A 287 13.43 -13.29 13.29
CA MET A 287 11.97 -13.43 13.20
C MET A 287 11.28 -12.17 12.66
N PRO A 288 11.67 -10.95 13.06
CA PRO A 288 11.10 -9.75 12.47
C PRO A 288 11.31 -9.69 10.97
N LEU A 289 12.48 -10.10 10.45
CA LEU A 289 12.80 -10.12 9.02
C LEU A 289 11.99 -11.21 8.28
N ILE A 290 11.84 -12.40 8.88
CA ILE A 290 11.04 -13.50 8.31
C ILE A 290 9.56 -13.11 8.22
N VAL A 291 9.03 -12.50 9.28
CA VAL A 291 7.66 -11.96 9.34
C VAL A 291 7.50 -10.83 8.32
N LEU A 292 8.50 -9.96 8.18
CA LEU A 292 8.52 -8.90 7.17
C LEU A 292 8.51 -9.47 5.76
N CYS A 293 9.02 -10.69 5.56
CA CYS A 293 8.93 -11.38 4.29
C CYS A 293 7.63 -12.16 4.07
N GLY A 294 6.70 -12.16 5.04
CA GLY A 294 5.44 -12.89 4.97
C GLY A 294 5.55 -14.40 5.23
N MET A 295 6.74 -14.87 5.60
CA MET A 295 7.10 -16.30 5.63
C MET A 295 6.85 -17.00 6.96
N HIS A 296 6.31 -16.30 7.95
CA HIS A 296 6.11 -16.86 9.29
C HIS A 296 5.15 -18.08 9.30
N GLN A 297 4.24 -18.17 8.32
CA GLN A 297 3.34 -19.31 8.12
C GLN A 297 4.05 -20.57 7.57
N SER A 298 5.28 -20.45 7.05
CA SER A 298 6.10 -21.60 6.65
C SER A 298 7.03 -22.09 7.77
N THR A 299 7.19 -21.31 8.85
CA THR A 299 8.10 -21.60 9.97
C THR A 299 7.38 -21.93 11.27
N SER A 300 6.10 -21.60 11.40
CA SER A 300 5.23 -22.17 12.44
C SER A 300 4.53 -23.40 11.88
N PRO A 301 4.52 -24.53 12.61
CA PRO A 301 3.62 -25.63 12.29
C PRO A 301 2.14 -25.23 12.44
#